data_AF-A0A2E5X512-F1
#
_entry.id   AF-A0A2E5X512-F1
#
_cell.length_a   1.000
_cell.length_b   1.000
_cell.length_c   1.000
_cell.angle_alpha   90.00
_cell.angle_beta   90.00
_cell.angle_gamma   90.00
#
_symmetry.space_group_name_H-M   'P 1'
#
loop_
_entity.id
_entity.type
_entity.pdbx_description
1 polymer ?
#
loop_
_entity_poly.entity_id
_entity_poly.type
_entity_poly.pdbx_seq_one_letter_code
_entity_poly.pdbx_strand_id
1 'polypeptide(L)'
;MRASASARLKRRKRPRLRPRRPRLQKRHKRPRNQSRPTSHRHLARSRPEMELSSRIFYGLLTLAALLALGWGAVAAGAPGVAFALFAILTVGGGLMCIWERSVVRSAFSLMATFLGVAGLFLLLGADFLAMAQVLIYVGGILALILFGVMLSPPDLNERSLPRVLGGLAFAGGAAVWLGLRISASVTWETADTLPPMSSHAEEIGVGFLSPEQYVVPFELAAVLLTVALVAAVYIARRRVTDLTPEEDA
;
A
#
# COMPACT_ATOMS: atom_id res chain seq x y z
N MET A 1 -14.73 -82.58 -22.50
CA MET A 1 -13.39 -82.16 -22.00
C MET A 1 -13.62 -81.36 -20.72
N ARG A 2 -13.07 -81.73 -19.55
CA ARG A 2 -11.79 -81.20 -18.98
C ARG A 2 -11.66 -79.67 -19.17
N ALA A 3 -11.43 -78.80 -18.18
CA ALA A 3 -11.37 -78.88 -16.69
C ALA A 3 -11.54 -77.41 -16.15
N SER A 4 -11.29 -76.97 -14.91
CA SER A 4 -10.75 -77.54 -13.65
C SER A 4 -11.04 -76.60 -12.46
N ALA A 5 -10.91 -77.10 -11.22
CA ALA A 5 -10.52 -76.37 -9.98
C ALA A 5 -11.37 -75.17 -9.45
N SER A 6 -11.36 -74.77 -8.18
CA SER A 6 -11.08 -75.46 -6.89
C SER A 6 -11.35 -74.52 -5.70
N ALA A 7 -11.91 -75.05 -4.58
CA ALA A 7 -11.85 -74.46 -3.22
C ALA A 7 -12.54 -73.06 -3.04
N ARG A 8 -12.74 -72.49 -1.83
CA ARG A 8 -12.38 -72.90 -0.45
C ARG A 8 -13.35 -72.29 0.59
N LEU A 9 -13.58 -73.05 1.68
CA LEU A 9 -14.19 -72.69 2.97
C LEU A 9 -14.46 -71.19 3.32
N LYS A 10 -15.64 -70.90 3.91
CA LYS A 10 -15.74 -70.73 5.39
C LYS A 10 -17.17 -70.68 5.99
N ARG A 11 -17.26 -71.36 7.15
CA ARG A 11 -18.21 -71.20 8.28
C ARG A 11 -18.47 -69.71 8.62
N ARG A 12 -19.55 -69.26 9.28
CA ARG A 12 -20.43 -69.90 10.29
C ARG A 12 -21.70 -69.05 10.60
N LYS A 13 -22.77 -69.70 11.10
CA LYS A 13 -23.89 -69.15 11.91
C LYS A 13 -23.38 -68.24 13.07
N ARG A 14 -24.09 -67.27 13.69
CA ARG A 14 -25.49 -66.74 13.70
C ARG A 14 -25.49 -65.38 14.46
N PRO A 15 -26.57 -64.57 14.48
CA PRO A 15 -26.60 -63.26 15.17
C PRO A 15 -26.83 -63.37 16.69
N ARG A 16 -26.46 -62.33 17.46
CA ARG A 16 -26.87 -62.16 18.87
C ARG A 16 -27.16 -60.69 19.21
N LEU A 17 -28.42 -60.42 19.52
CA LEU A 17 -28.90 -59.20 20.17
C LEU A 17 -28.30 -59.05 21.59
N ARG A 18 -28.12 -57.82 22.07
CA ARG A 18 -27.99 -57.50 23.51
C ARG A 18 -28.97 -56.39 23.91
N PRO A 19 -29.56 -56.42 25.12
CA PRO A 19 -30.70 -55.57 25.48
C PRO A 19 -30.34 -54.26 26.22
N ARG A 20 -31.29 -53.31 26.19
CA ARG A 20 -31.35 -52.11 27.04
C ARG A 20 -31.41 -52.44 28.54
N ARG A 21 -30.77 -51.60 29.39
CA ARG A 21 -31.04 -51.41 30.84
C ARG A 21 -30.61 -49.97 31.28
N PRO A 22 -31.06 -49.42 32.44
CA PRO A 22 -31.87 -48.19 32.40
C PRO A 22 -31.32 -46.95 33.15
N ARG A 23 -32.16 -45.89 33.21
CA ARG A 23 -31.91 -44.55 33.77
C ARG A 23 -31.87 -44.49 35.33
N LEU A 24 -31.34 -43.35 35.82
CA LEU A 24 -31.62 -42.63 37.10
C LEU A 24 -30.85 -43.03 38.38
N GLN A 25 -29.97 -42.12 38.82
CA GLN A 25 -29.92 -41.51 40.17
C GLN A 25 -29.19 -40.14 40.07
N LYS A 26 -29.88 -39.02 40.24
CA LYS A 26 -30.15 -38.27 41.49
C LYS A 26 -28.94 -37.50 42.09
N ARG A 27 -28.89 -36.21 41.74
CA ARG A 27 -28.49 -35.04 42.57
C ARG A 27 -27.44 -35.24 43.68
N HIS A 28 -26.35 -34.51 43.55
CA HIS A 28 -25.79 -33.73 44.67
C HIS A 28 -25.64 -32.26 44.28
N LYS A 29 -26.55 -31.42 44.80
CA LYS A 29 -26.34 -29.96 44.88
C LYS A 29 -25.43 -29.71 46.09
N ARG A 30 -24.22 -29.19 45.88
CA ARG A 30 -23.44 -28.59 46.99
C ARG A 30 -23.88 -27.14 47.22
N PRO A 31 -23.80 -26.62 48.45
CA PRO A 31 -24.42 -25.36 48.82
C PRO A 31 -23.68 -24.13 48.29
N ARG A 32 -24.46 -23.07 48.14
CA ARG A 32 -24.07 -21.69 47.82
C ARG A 32 -23.21 -21.13 48.97
N ASN A 33 -21.89 -20.99 48.78
CA ASN A 33 -21.08 -20.13 49.64
C ASN A 33 -20.95 -18.75 48.97
N GLN A 34 -21.30 -17.71 49.70
CA GLN A 34 -21.45 -16.35 49.22
C GLN A 34 -20.64 -15.42 50.12
N SER A 35 -19.34 -15.24 49.82
CA SER A 35 -18.50 -14.24 50.50
C SER A 35 -17.19 -13.96 49.74
N ARG A 36 -17.21 -12.91 48.90
CA ARG A 36 -16.13 -11.90 48.73
C ARG A 36 -16.46 -10.97 47.55
N PRO A 37 -16.98 -9.76 47.80
CA PRO A 37 -16.97 -8.70 46.80
C PRO A 37 -15.59 -8.01 46.84
N THR A 38 -14.81 -8.10 45.76
CA THR A 38 -13.75 -7.13 45.35
C THR A 38 -12.91 -7.68 44.18
N SER A 39 -13.43 -7.64 42.95
CA SER A 39 -12.58 -7.52 41.75
C SER A 39 -13.30 -6.88 40.56
N HIS A 40 -13.89 -5.70 40.79
CA HIS A 40 -14.25 -4.76 39.71
C HIS A 40 -13.20 -3.63 39.63
N ARG A 41 -11.93 -4.02 39.52
CA ARG A 41 -10.80 -3.13 39.24
C ARG A 41 -9.79 -3.74 38.26
N HIS A 42 -10.31 -4.30 37.16
CA HIS A 42 -9.53 -4.42 35.94
C HIS A 42 -10.02 -3.44 34.88
N LEU A 43 -9.46 -2.23 35.02
CA LEU A 43 -8.75 -1.59 33.93
C LEU A 43 -9.54 -1.36 32.63
N ALA A 44 -10.35 -0.28 32.65
CA ALA A 44 -10.52 0.56 31.47
C ALA A 44 -9.17 1.23 31.14
N ARG A 45 -8.22 0.44 30.64
CA ARG A 45 -6.87 0.88 30.28
C ARG A 45 -6.79 1.02 28.76
N SER A 46 -6.06 2.05 28.35
CA SER A 46 -5.67 2.35 26.96
C SER A 46 -6.81 2.62 25.94
N ARG A 47 -7.31 3.87 25.93
CA ARG A 47 -7.69 4.56 24.67
C ARG A 47 -6.90 5.88 24.36
N PRO A 48 -5.66 6.14 24.84
CA PRO A 48 -4.92 7.35 24.47
C PRO A 48 -4.34 7.29 23.05
N GLU A 49 -4.23 6.10 22.42
CA GLU A 49 -3.58 5.97 21.12
C GLU A 49 -4.33 6.67 19.98
N MET A 50 -5.65 6.80 20.09
CA MET A 50 -6.47 7.50 19.11
C MET A 50 -6.25 9.02 19.17
N GLU A 51 -6.04 9.59 20.36
CA GLU A 51 -5.68 11.01 20.52
C GLU A 51 -4.23 11.28 20.11
N LEU A 52 -3.28 10.40 20.46
CA LEU A 52 -1.86 10.62 20.15
C LEU A 52 -1.62 10.71 18.64
N SER A 53 -2.27 9.82 17.87
CA SER A 53 -2.26 9.86 16.41
C SER A 53 -2.80 11.21 15.89
N SER A 54 -3.99 11.61 16.33
CA SER A 54 -4.64 12.88 15.94
C SER A 54 -3.78 14.11 16.27
N ARG A 55 -3.12 14.13 17.44
CA ARG A 55 -2.25 15.24 17.88
C ARG A 55 -0.94 15.30 17.08
N ILE A 56 -0.39 14.16 16.66
CA ILE A 56 0.75 14.13 15.73
C ILE A 56 0.32 14.66 14.35
N PHE A 57 -0.87 14.31 13.86
CA PHE A 57 -1.39 14.84 12.59
C PHE A 57 -1.55 16.35 12.61
N TYR A 58 -2.27 16.90 13.59
CA TYR A 58 -2.39 18.36 13.71
C TYR A 58 -1.03 19.02 13.98
N GLY A 59 -0.10 18.36 14.69
CA GLY A 59 1.28 18.83 14.86
C GLY A 59 2.08 18.89 13.56
N LEU A 60 2.03 17.86 12.73
CA LEU A 60 2.75 17.79 11.44
C LEU A 60 2.09 18.68 10.36
N LEU A 61 0.76 18.75 10.37
CA LEU A 61 -0.02 19.65 9.51
C LEU A 61 0.21 21.12 9.89
N THR A 62 0.25 21.46 11.18
CA THR A 62 0.59 22.82 11.63
C THR A 62 2.06 23.14 11.46
N LEU A 63 2.98 22.18 11.57
CA LEU A 63 4.39 22.37 11.22
C LEU A 63 4.54 22.64 9.71
N ALA A 64 3.87 21.87 8.86
CA ALA A 64 3.84 22.11 7.42
C ALA A 64 3.20 23.47 7.07
N ALA A 65 2.11 23.85 7.76
CA ALA A 65 1.50 25.17 7.63
C ALA A 65 2.40 26.30 8.15
N LEU A 66 3.19 26.08 9.20
CA LEU A 66 4.16 27.05 9.75
C LEU A 66 5.37 27.21 8.83
N LEU A 67 5.85 26.13 8.19
CA LEU A 67 6.84 26.19 7.12
C LEU A 67 6.27 26.93 5.90
N ALA A 68 5.00 26.70 5.57
CA ALA A 68 4.24 27.46 4.57
C ALA A 68 3.84 28.89 5.01
N LEU A 69 4.07 29.27 6.28
CA LEU A 69 3.97 30.66 6.76
C LEU A 69 5.36 31.34 6.76
N GLY A 70 6.44 30.56 6.82
CA GLY A 70 7.82 31.00 6.47
C GLY A 70 8.00 31.42 5.00
N TRP A 71 6.97 31.18 4.18
CA TRP A 71 6.79 31.60 2.79
C TRP A 71 7.07 33.08 2.49
N GLY A 72 7.07 33.96 3.49
CA GLY A 72 7.39 35.39 3.32
C GLY A 72 8.70 35.67 2.57
N ALA A 73 9.67 34.74 2.57
CA ALA A 73 10.91 34.85 1.80
C ALA A 73 10.84 34.29 0.37
N VAL A 74 9.84 33.46 0.02
CA VAL A 74 9.68 32.81 -1.30
C VAL A 74 8.80 33.64 -2.25
N ALA A 75 8.01 34.57 -1.71
CA ALA A 75 7.05 35.40 -2.46
C ALA A 75 7.67 36.57 -3.27
N ALA A 76 8.90 36.42 -3.77
CA ALA A 76 9.59 37.43 -4.59
C ALA A 76 9.14 37.45 -6.08
N GLY A 77 8.03 36.80 -6.43
CA GLY A 77 7.47 36.83 -7.77
C GLY A 77 6.35 35.81 -8.01
N ALA A 78 5.62 35.98 -9.12
CA ALA A 78 4.58 35.06 -9.59
C ALA A 78 5.00 33.57 -9.64
N PRO A 79 6.20 33.18 -10.15
CA PRO A 79 6.60 31.77 -10.17
C PRO A 79 6.82 31.18 -8.77
N GLY A 80 7.23 31.98 -7.78
CA GLY A 80 7.39 31.51 -6.40
C GLY A 80 6.06 31.16 -5.72
N VAL A 81 4.97 31.86 -6.08
CA VAL A 81 3.62 31.56 -5.60
C VAL A 81 3.09 30.27 -6.23
N ALA A 82 3.20 30.12 -7.55
CA ALA A 82 2.82 28.89 -8.25
C ALA A 82 3.66 27.69 -7.77
N PHE A 83 4.98 27.90 -7.67
CA PHE A 83 5.93 27.31 -6.71
C PHE A 83 5.27 26.50 -5.60
N ALA A 84 5.04 27.22 -4.52
CA ALA A 84 4.71 26.56 -3.28
C ALA A 84 3.21 26.22 -3.16
N LEU A 85 2.35 26.68 -4.09
CA LEU A 85 0.99 26.12 -4.28
C LEU A 85 1.08 24.67 -4.73
N PHE A 86 1.87 24.36 -5.77
CA PHE A 86 2.07 22.99 -6.22
C PHE A 86 2.85 22.15 -5.19
N ALA A 87 3.80 22.75 -4.46
CA ALA A 87 4.49 22.05 -3.37
C ALA A 87 3.54 21.68 -2.21
N ILE A 88 2.67 22.59 -1.76
CA ILE A 88 1.64 22.31 -0.74
C ILE A 88 0.68 21.24 -1.25
N LEU A 89 0.22 21.31 -2.51
CA LEU A 89 -0.65 20.30 -3.09
C LEU A 89 0.02 18.91 -3.10
N THR A 90 1.30 18.86 -3.46
CA THR A 90 2.11 17.63 -3.52
C THR A 90 2.24 16.98 -2.14
N VAL A 91 2.75 17.75 -1.16
CA VAL A 91 3.02 17.27 0.20
C VAL A 91 1.72 17.01 0.97
N GLY A 92 0.72 17.90 0.83
CA GLY A 92 -0.59 17.77 1.46
C GLY A 92 -1.36 16.56 0.94
N GLY A 93 -1.34 16.32 -0.38
CA GLY A 93 -1.90 15.10 -0.98
C GLY A 93 -1.24 13.83 -0.45
N GLY A 94 0.10 13.84 -0.31
CA GLY A 94 0.85 12.68 0.17
C GLY A 94 0.59 12.38 1.65
N LEU A 95 0.51 13.43 2.48
CA LEU A 95 0.16 13.30 3.90
C LEU A 95 -1.29 12.80 4.06
N MET A 96 -2.22 13.32 3.26
CA MET A 96 -3.62 12.89 3.26
C MET A 96 -3.75 11.44 2.75
N CYS A 97 -2.96 11.02 1.76
CA CYS A 97 -2.91 9.64 1.25
C CYS A 97 -2.57 8.63 2.35
N ILE A 98 -1.64 8.97 3.25
CA ILE A 98 -1.24 8.12 4.38
C ILE A 98 -2.27 8.19 5.52
N TRP A 99 -2.95 9.32 5.69
CA TRP A 99 -3.93 9.54 6.75
C TRP A 99 -5.28 8.87 6.51
N GLU A 100 -5.69 8.74 5.25
CA GLU A 100 -7.02 8.32 4.87
C GLU A 100 -7.26 6.81 5.07
N ARG A 101 -8.31 6.48 5.84
CA ARG A 101 -8.70 5.09 6.11
C ARG A 101 -9.42 4.43 4.94
N SER A 102 -10.00 5.22 4.04
CA SER A 102 -10.65 4.72 2.82
C SER A 102 -9.63 4.69 1.70
N VAL A 103 -9.33 3.51 1.16
CA VAL A 103 -8.32 3.35 0.11
C VAL A 103 -8.70 4.12 -1.17
N VAL A 104 -9.99 4.23 -1.49
CA VAL A 104 -10.50 5.06 -2.59
C VAL A 104 -10.16 6.55 -2.36
N ARG A 105 -10.36 7.05 -1.13
CA ARG A 105 -10.06 8.45 -0.78
C ARG A 105 -8.56 8.73 -0.74
N SER A 106 -7.78 7.76 -0.24
CA SER A 106 -6.31 7.74 -0.30
C SER A 106 -5.78 7.82 -1.74
N ALA A 107 -6.39 7.09 -2.67
CA ALA A 107 -6.03 7.17 -4.09
C ALA A 107 -6.40 8.52 -4.74
N PHE A 108 -7.52 9.16 -4.36
CA PHE A 108 -7.82 10.53 -4.80
C PHE A 108 -6.84 11.57 -4.25
N SER A 109 -6.34 11.43 -3.03
CA SER A 109 -5.27 12.32 -2.52
C SER A 109 -3.91 12.03 -3.16
N LEU A 110 -3.63 10.78 -3.56
CA LEU A 110 -2.46 10.44 -4.40
C LEU A 110 -2.54 11.07 -5.81
N MET A 111 -3.74 11.17 -6.39
CA MET A 111 -3.98 11.91 -7.64
C MET A 111 -3.55 13.38 -7.51
N ALA A 112 -3.94 14.03 -6.41
CA ALA A 112 -3.54 15.40 -6.13
C ALA A 112 -2.01 15.55 -6.00
N THR A 113 -1.33 14.56 -5.40
CA THR A 113 0.14 14.53 -5.36
C THR A 113 0.76 14.43 -6.75
N PHE A 114 0.31 13.51 -7.60
CA PHE A 114 0.87 13.37 -8.95
C PHE A 114 0.59 14.59 -9.85
N LEU A 115 -0.56 15.23 -9.71
CA LEU A 115 -0.86 16.50 -10.40
C LEU A 115 -0.02 17.66 -9.85
N GLY A 116 0.25 17.69 -8.54
CA GLY A 116 1.19 18.63 -7.93
C GLY A 116 2.60 18.49 -8.49
N VAL A 117 3.12 17.25 -8.59
CA VAL A 117 4.42 16.95 -9.21
C VAL A 117 4.45 17.35 -10.69
N ALA A 118 3.39 17.09 -11.45
CA ALA A 118 3.32 17.54 -12.85
C ALA A 118 3.38 19.07 -12.97
N GLY A 119 2.70 19.80 -12.08
CA GLY A 119 2.80 21.26 -11.97
C GLY A 119 4.22 21.74 -11.63
N LEU A 120 4.91 21.07 -10.71
CA LEU A 120 6.32 21.36 -10.40
C LEU A 120 7.23 21.12 -11.62
N PHE A 121 7.01 20.07 -12.41
CA PHE A 121 7.77 19.85 -13.65
C PHE A 121 7.55 20.94 -14.70
N LEU A 122 6.32 21.42 -14.90
CA LEU A 122 6.06 22.58 -15.77
C LEU A 122 6.81 23.84 -15.31
N LEU A 123 6.86 24.08 -14.00
CA LEU A 123 7.59 25.22 -13.44
C LEU A 123 9.12 25.10 -13.54
N LEU A 124 9.64 23.89 -13.77
CA LEU A 124 11.05 23.62 -14.06
C LEU A 124 11.36 23.64 -15.58
N GLY A 125 10.39 23.92 -16.45
CA GLY A 125 10.57 23.84 -17.92
C GLY A 125 10.60 22.40 -18.47
N ALA A 126 10.18 21.42 -17.68
CA ALA A 126 10.20 20.00 -18.00
C ALA A 126 8.86 19.51 -18.58
N ASP A 127 8.38 20.17 -19.63
CA ASP A 127 7.08 19.95 -20.29
C ASP A 127 6.84 18.49 -20.70
N PHE A 128 7.80 17.85 -21.36
CA PHE A 128 7.68 16.43 -21.72
C PHE A 128 7.49 15.54 -20.48
N LEU A 129 8.23 15.81 -19.41
CA LEU A 129 8.15 15.04 -18.17
C LEU A 129 6.85 15.32 -17.41
N ALA A 130 6.34 16.55 -17.44
CA ALA A 130 5.03 16.90 -16.89
C ALA A 130 3.88 16.15 -17.61
N MET A 131 3.93 16.09 -18.94
CA MET A 131 2.92 15.35 -19.72
C MET A 131 3.05 13.83 -19.51
N ALA A 132 4.27 13.30 -19.44
CA ALA A 132 4.52 11.91 -19.08
C ALA A 132 4.04 11.57 -17.65
N GLN A 133 4.21 12.49 -16.69
CA GLN A 133 3.72 12.34 -15.32
C GLN A 133 2.19 12.18 -15.29
N VAL A 134 1.45 13.00 -16.02
CA VAL A 134 -0.01 12.88 -16.12
C VAL A 134 -0.40 11.60 -16.86
N LEU A 135 0.20 11.31 -18.02
CA LEU A 135 -0.16 10.15 -18.84
C LEU A 135 0.11 8.82 -18.12
N ILE A 136 1.30 8.65 -17.55
CA ILE A 136 1.76 7.38 -16.99
C ILE A 136 1.30 7.22 -15.54
N TYR A 137 1.54 8.20 -14.67
CA TYR A 137 1.24 8.04 -13.24
C TYR A 137 -0.24 8.28 -12.92
N VAL A 138 -0.85 9.35 -13.44
CA VAL A 138 -2.28 9.62 -13.20
C VAL A 138 -3.16 8.76 -14.11
N GLY A 139 -2.86 8.66 -15.40
CA GLY A 139 -3.65 7.91 -16.37
C GLY A 139 -3.52 6.40 -16.25
N GLY A 140 -2.30 5.86 -16.17
CA GLY A 140 -2.04 4.42 -16.15
C GLY A 140 -1.96 3.82 -14.74
N ILE A 141 -0.91 4.18 -13.99
CA ILE A 141 -0.54 3.51 -12.73
C ILE A 141 -1.61 3.71 -11.66
N LEU A 142 -2.07 4.95 -11.46
CA LEU A 142 -3.12 5.24 -10.47
C LEU A 142 -4.44 4.53 -10.80
N ALA A 143 -4.84 4.49 -12.07
CA ALA A 143 -6.03 3.77 -12.50
C ALA A 143 -5.90 2.27 -12.25
N LEU A 144 -4.75 1.66 -12.55
CA LEU A 144 -4.47 0.26 -12.26
C LEU A 144 -4.51 -0.06 -10.76
N ILE A 145 -3.95 0.83 -9.92
CA ILE A 145 -4.03 0.73 -8.46
C ILE A 145 -5.48 0.81 -7.99
N LEU A 146 -6.27 1.78 -8.50
CA LEU A 146 -7.69 1.93 -8.19
C LEU A 146 -8.48 0.67 -8.54
N PHE A 147 -8.31 0.11 -9.74
CA PHE A 147 -8.97 -1.14 -10.14
C PHE A 147 -8.57 -2.31 -9.24
N GLY A 148 -7.26 -2.49 -8.97
CA GLY A 148 -6.77 -3.57 -8.11
C GLY A 148 -7.28 -3.48 -6.67
N VAL A 149 -7.31 -2.26 -6.11
CA VAL A 149 -7.85 -1.96 -4.78
C VAL A 149 -9.35 -2.21 -4.72
N MET A 150 -10.12 -1.73 -5.69
CA MET A 150 -11.58 -1.86 -5.70
C MET A 150 -12.05 -3.30 -5.94
N LEU A 151 -11.23 -4.12 -6.59
CA LEU A 151 -11.47 -5.56 -6.77
C LEU A 151 -11.02 -6.39 -5.54
N SER A 152 -10.13 -5.85 -4.70
CA SER A 152 -9.69 -6.52 -3.48
C SER A 152 -10.71 -6.34 -2.35
N PRO A 153 -11.07 -7.42 -1.62
CA PRO A 153 -11.82 -7.27 -0.38
C PRO A 153 -11.00 -6.47 0.65
N PRO A 154 -11.63 -5.65 1.50
CA PRO A 154 -10.93 -4.91 2.54
C PRO A 154 -10.45 -5.86 3.64
N ASP A 155 -9.13 -5.96 3.82
CA ASP A 155 -8.53 -6.66 4.96
C ASP A 155 -8.64 -5.77 6.22
N LEU A 156 -9.44 -6.22 7.19
CA LEU A 156 -9.73 -5.51 8.44
C LEU A 156 -8.77 -5.89 9.59
N ASN A 157 -7.66 -6.57 9.29
CA ASN A 157 -6.74 -7.01 10.32
C ASN A 157 -5.98 -5.82 10.96
N GLU A 158 -6.29 -5.51 12.22
CA GLU A 158 -5.71 -4.41 12.99
C GLU A 158 -4.20 -4.61 13.24
N ARG A 159 -3.38 -4.22 12.26
CA ARG A 159 -1.93 -4.08 12.46
C ARG A 159 -1.65 -3.03 13.53
N SER A 160 -0.56 -3.21 14.29
CA SER A 160 -0.12 -2.29 15.34
C SER A 160 0.32 -0.92 14.80
N LEU A 161 -0.68 -0.09 14.49
CA LEU A 161 -0.58 1.23 13.88
C LEU A 161 0.47 2.16 14.52
N PRO A 162 0.66 2.21 15.86
CA PRO A 162 1.67 3.09 16.48
C PRO A 162 3.10 2.77 16.08
N ARG A 163 3.44 1.47 15.89
CA ARG A 163 4.80 1.06 15.55
C ARG A 163 5.13 1.34 14.08
N VAL A 164 4.15 1.18 13.20
CA VAL A 164 4.28 1.51 11.77
C VAL A 164 4.36 3.03 11.58
N LEU A 165 3.49 3.80 12.24
CA LEU A 165 3.54 5.27 12.22
C LEU A 165 4.84 5.83 12.82
N GLY A 166 5.32 5.26 13.93
CA GLY A 166 6.61 5.66 14.52
C GLY A 166 7.80 5.38 13.60
N GLY A 167 7.81 4.22 12.93
CA GLY A 167 8.82 3.87 11.93
C GLY A 167 8.78 4.79 10.71
N LEU A 168 7.57 5.12 10.21
CA LEU A 168 7.39 6.01 9.07
C LEU A 168 7.77 7.46 9.40
N ALA A 169 7.44 7.95 10.59
CA ALA A 169 7.86 9.28 11.07
C ALA A 169 9.37 9.37 11.25
N PHE A 170 10.02 8.31 11.77
CA PHE A 170 11.48 8.24 11.86
C PHE A 170 12.14 8.21 10.48
N ALA A 171 11.64 7.38 9.56
CA ALA A 171 12.18 7.29 8.19
C ALA A 171 12.01 8.61 7.42
N GLY A 172 10.83 9.24 7.50
CA GLY A 172 10.57 10.55 6.88
C GLY A 172 11.43 11.65 7.50
N GLY A 173 11.53 11.71 8.83
CA GLY A 173 12.39 12.67 9.54
C GLY A 173 13.88 12.49 9.20
N ALA A 174 14.35 11.24 9.12
CA ALA A 174 15.72 10.92 8.71
C ALA A 174 15.99 11.29 7.24
N ALA A 175 15.04 11.05 6.33
CA ALA A 175 15.16 11.45 4.93
C ALA A 175 15.21 12.98 4.76
N VAL A 176 14.34 13.72 5.46
CA VAL A 176 14.37 15.19 5.49
C VAL A 176 15.69 15.70 6.08
N TRP A 177 16.13 15.17 7.23
CA TRP A 177 17.39 15.56 7.85
C TRP A 177 18.59 15.30 6.92
N LEU A 178 18.65 14.11 6.30
CA LEU A 178 19.70 13.76 5.35
C LEU A 178 19.68 14.67 4.12
N GLY A 179 18.49 14.97 3.58
CA GLY A 179 18.31 15.92 2.48
C GLY A 179 18.87 17.30 2.82
N LEU A 180 18.46 17.89 3.95
CA LEU A 180 19.00 19.18 4.40
C LEU A 180 20.52 19.13 4.63
N ARG A 181 21.06 18.03 5.18
CA ARG A 181 22.50 17.88 5.39
C ARG A 181 23.27 17.81 4.07
N ILE A 182 22.77 17.07 3.08
CA ILE A 182 23.35 17.02 1.74
C ILE A 182 23.29 18.41 1.11
N SER A 183 22.11 19.04 1.06
CA SER A 183 21.91 20.38 0.50
C SER A 183 22.80 21.45 1.14
N ALA A 184 23.05 21.40 2.45
CA ALA A 184 23.95 22.34 3.13
C ALA A 184 25.44 22.00 3.01
N SER A 185 25.80 20.79 2.59
CA SER A 185 27.19 20.32 2.46
C SER A 185 27.77 20.44 1.05
N VAL A 186 26.91 20.61 0.05
CA VAL A 186 27.26 20.68 -1.37
C VAL A 186 27.10 22.12 -1.86
N THR A 187 28.07 22.61 -2.63
CA THR A 187 27.92 23.85 -3.40
C THR A 187 27.14 23.53 -4.67
N TRP A 188 25.97 24.13 -4.83
CA TRP A 188 25.10 23.94 -6.00
C TRP A 188 25.33 25.07 -6.99
N GLU A 189 25.44 24.73 -8.28
CA GLU A 189 25.26 25.73 -9.35
C GLU A 189 23.78 26.12 -9.43
N THR A 190 23.50 27.42 -9.51
CA THR A 190 22.12 27.93 -9.57
C THR A 190 21.65 28.06 -11.02
N ALA A 191 20.33 28.04 -11.23
CA ALA A 191 19.76 28.11 -12.58
C ALA A 191 20.18 29.36 -13.38
N ASP A 192 20.57 30.44 -12.69
CA ASP A 192 21.06 31.69 -13.30
C ASP A 192 22.37 31.52 -14.11
N THR A 193 23.14 30.46 -13.85
CA THR A 193 24.39 30.15 -14.59
C THR A 193 24.19 29.14 -15.73
N LEU A 194 22.96 28.63 -15.92
CA LEU A 194 22.63 27.62 -16.92
C LEU A 194 21.78 28.21 -18.06
N PRO A 195 21.92 27.71 -19.30
CA PRO A 195 21.03 28.11 -20.39
C PRO A 195 19.57 27.70 -20.07
N PRO A 196 18.56 28.44 -20.59
CA PRO A 196 17.15 28.09 -20.38
C PRO A 196 16.87 26.67 -20.85
N MET A 197 16.44 25.80 -19.94
CA MET A 197 16.21 24.40 -20.24
C MET A 197 14.89 24.21 -21.00
N SER A 198 14.98 24.05 -22.32
CA SER A 198 13.84 23.76 -23.19
C SER A 198 13.71 22.27 -23.46
N SER A 199 12.79 21.58 -22.78
CA SER A 199 12.61 20.13 -22.90
C SER A 199 11.81 19.72 -24.14
N HIS A 200 12.41 19.87 -25.33
CA HIS A 200 11.79 19.42 -26.57
C HIS A 200 11.68 17.89 -26.61
N ALA A 201 10.46 17.38 -26.83
CA ALA A 201 10.20 15.94 -26.92
C ALA A 201 11.01 15.26 -28.06
N GLU A 202 11.34 16.01 -29.11
CA GLU A 202 12.20 15.57 -30.21
C GLU A 202 13.63 15.30 -29.74
N GLU A 203 14.24 16.23 -28.99
CA GLU A 203 15.60 16.11 -28.47
C GLU A 203 15.74 14.91 -27.51
N ILE A 204 14.75 14.73 -26.63
CA ILE A 204 14.66 13.57 -25.72
C ILE A 204 14.52 12.26 -26.54
N GLY A 205 13.69 12.25 -27.58
CA GLY A 205 13.52 11.10 -28.46
C GLY A 205 14.79 10.73 -29.23
N VAL A 206 15.53 11.72 -29.74
CA VAL A 206 16.84 11.53 -30.38
C VAL A 206 17.85 10.99 -29.37
N GLY A 207 17.86 11.48 -28.12
CA GLY A 207 18.73 10.97 -27.07
C GLY A 207 18.49 9.49 -26.71
N PHE A 208 17.23 9.03 -26.70
CA PHE A 208 16.89 7.62 -26.52
C PHE A 208 17.31 6.71 -27.69
N LEU A 209 17.38 7.24 -28.91
CA LEU A 209 17.80 6.49 -30.10
C LEU A 209 19.30 6.61 -30.40
N SER A 210 20.01 7.52 -29.73
CA SER A 210 21.43 7.80 -29.95
C SER A 210 22.33 6.71 -29.36
N PRO A 211 23.23 6.08 -30.16
CA PRO A 211 24.12 5.02 -29.68
C PRO A 211 25.05 5.42 -28.52
N GLU A 212 25.42 6.70 -28.45
CA GLU A 212 26.35 7.24 -27.46
C GLU A 212 25.68 7.73 -26.17
N GLN A 213 24.34 7.74 -26.11
CA GLN A 213 23.58 8.28 -24.97
C GLN A 213 22.74 7.21 -24.27
N TYR A 214 21.48 7.03 -24.66
CA TYR A 214 20.49 6.27 -23.89
C TYR A 214 19.91 5.04 -24.60
N VAL A 215 20.48 4.62 -25.75
CA VAL A 215 19.97 3.44 -26.49
C VAL A 215 19.93 2.17 -25.65
N VAL A 216 20.97 1.91 -24.82
CA VAL A 216 21.04 0.70 -24.00
C VAL A 216 20.00 0.73 -22.85
N PRO A 217 19.87 1.80 -22.04
CA PRO A 217 18.75 1.94 -21.11
C PRO A 217 17.37 1.84 -21.77
N PHE A 218 17.19 2.39 -22.97
CA PHE A 218 15.93 2.36 -23.70
C PHE A 218 15.56 0.93 -24.15
N GLU A 219 16.51 0.19 -24.72
CA GLU A 219 16.32 -1.22 -25.09
C GLU A 219 16.06 -2.11 -23.86
N LEU A 220 16.81 -1.90 -22.77
CA LEU A 220 16.57 -2.59 -21.50
C LEU A 220 15.18 -2.29 -20.92
N ALA A 221 14.67 -1.07 -21.07
CA ALA A 221 13.30 -0.73 -20.68
C ALA A 221 12.25 -1.44 -21.55
N ALA A 222 12.47 -1.56 -22.86
CA ALA A 222 11.59 -2.31 -23.76
C ALA A 222 11.54 -3.81 -23.40
N VAL A 223 12.69 -4.42 -23.12
CA VAL A 223 12.77 -5.81 -22.64
C VAL A 223 12.11 -5.96 -21.27
N LEU A 224 12.35 -5.04 -20.34
CA LEU A 224 11.73 -5.03 -19.00
C LEU A 224 10.20 -4.97 -19.09
N LEU A 225 9.64 -4.08 -19.92
CA LEU A 225 8.19 -3.97 -20.14
C LEU A 225 7.61 -5.24 -20.76
N THR A 226 8.34 -5.87 -21.69
CA THR A 226 7.94 -7.14 -22.31
C THR A 226 7.89 -8.27 -21.28
N VAL A 227 8.92 -8.39 -20.44
CA VAL A 227 8.97 -9.37 -19.35
C VAL A 227 7.89 -9.09 -18.30
N ALA A 228 7.66 -7.83 -17.94
CA ALA A 228 6.62 -7.44 -16.99
C ALA A 228 5.21 -7.79 -17.50
N LEU A 229 4.91 -7.58 -18.79
CA LEU A 229 3.65 -7.96 -19.41
C LEU A 229 3.43 -9.48 -19.35
N VAL A 230 4.43 -10.27 -19.76
CA VAL A 230 4.38 -11.74 -19.72
C VAL A 230 4.19 -12.25 -18.28
N ALA A 231 4.93 -11.69 -17.32
CA ALA A 231 4.83 -12.05 -15.91
C ALA A 231 3.45 -11.70 -15.32
N ALA A 232 2.91 -10.50 -15.60
CA ALA A 232 1.59 -10.08 -15.13
C ALA A 232 0.48 -10.98 -15.67
N VAL A 233 0.50 -11.30 -16.98
CA VAL A 233 -0.46 -12.23 -17.59
C VAL A 233 -0.32 -13.65 -17.03
N TYR A 234 0.91 -14.14 -16.81
CA TYR A 234 1.13 -15.46 -16.21
C TYR A 234 0.56 -15.56 -14.79
N ILE A 235 0.76 -14.53 -13.95
CA ILE A 235 0.25 -14.48 -12.57
C ILE A 235 -1.27 -14.32 -12.53
N ALA A 236 -1.86 -13.52 -13.42
CA ALA A 236 -3.30 -13.27 -13.45
C ALA A 236 -4.14 -14.49 -13.89
N ARG A 237 -3.53 -15.46 -14.57
CA ARG A 237 -4.23 -16.67 -15.04
C ARG A 237 -4.49 -17.67 -13.91
N ARG A 238 -5.73 -17.71 -13.43
CA ARG A 238 -6.23 -18.81 -12.57
C ARG A 238 -6.19 -20.15 -13.31
N ARG A 239 -5.86 -21.23 -12.59
CA ARG A 239 -5.98 -22.60 -13.10
C ARG A 239 -7.41 -23.10 -12.89
N VAL A 240 -7.96 -23.79 -13.89
CA VAL A 240 -9.36 -24.28 -13.90
C VAL A 240 -9.52 -25.58 -13.08
N THR A 241 -8.40 -26.17 -12.63
CA THR A 241 -8.34 -27.49 -11.99
C THR A 241 -9.03 -27.57 -10.62
N ASP A 242 -9.27 -26.45 -9.94
CA ASP A 242 -9.87 -26.41 -8.59
C ASP A 242 -11.42 -26.50 -8.60
N LEU A 243 -12.03 -26.94 -9.71
CA LEU A 243 -13.50 -26.95 -9.92
C LEU A 243 -14.14 -28.35 -9.93
N THR A 244 -13.40 -29.41 -9.62
CA THR A 244 -14.01 -30.74 -9.38
C THR A 244 -14.47 -30.85 -7.92
N PRO A 245 -15.77 -31.01 -7.64
CA PRO A 245 -16.22 -31.39 -6.30
C PRO A 245 -15.63 -32.76 -5.94
N GLU A 246 -15.22 -32.94 -4.68
CA GLU A 246 -15.01 -34.28 -4.12
C GLU A 246 -16.37 -34.95 -3.85
N GLU A 247 -17.07 -35.35 -4.92
CA GLU A 247 -18.00 -36.47 -4.86
C GLU A 247 -17.18 -37.76 -5.02
N ASP A 248 -16.78 -38.38 -3.89
CA ASP A 248 -16.70 -39.84 -3.67
C ASP A 248 -15.87 -40.20 -2.40
N ALA A 249 -16.56 -40.35 -1.25
CA ALA A 249 -16.10 -41.09 -0.06
C ALA A 249 -17.26 -41.47 0.89
#